data_AF-A0A1Z2LE15-F1
#
_entry.id   AF-A0A1Z2LE15-F1
#
_cell.length_a   1.000
_cell.length_b   1.000
_cell.length_c   1.000
_cell.angle_alpha   90.00
_cell.angle_beta   90.00
_cell.angle_gamma   90.00
#
_symmetry.space_group_name_H-M   'P 1'
#
loop_
_entity.id
_entity.type
_entity.pdbx_description
1 polymer ?
#
loop_
_entity_poly.entity_id
_entity_poly.type
_entity_poly.pdbx_seq_one_letter_code
_entity_poly.pdbx_strand_id
1 'polypeptide(L)'
;MTTAMNDGRQADTERRRTRVKAAISTARCDGTPLTAAAIARAARVDRTFLYRHRDLLETLHAAAHAPAAPDGSGLVVSRASLQADLANAAARSARLAARVQQLEERLSKALGDEIWRTSGLGAPADVAALNSRVTQLEQRNVELARALEERQAELDAARTVNRDLTRALNHHG
;
A
#
# COMPACT_ATOMS: atom_id res chain seq x y z
N MET A 1 -28.20 58.69 -7.96
CA MET A 1 -28.76 58.42 -6.61
C MET A 1 -28.75 56.94 -6.20
N THR A 2 -28.44 55.99 -7.09
CA THR A 2 -28.41 54.54 -6.77
C THR A 2 -27.11 54.06 -6.10
N THR A 3 -25.99 54.74 -6.32
CA THR A 3 -24.66 54.37 -5.77
C THR A 3 -24.61 54.53 -4.24
N ALA A 4 -25.10 55.66 -3.70
CA ALA A 4 -25.10 55.93 -2.25
C ALA A 4 -25.94 54.92 -1.44
N MET A 5 -27.03 54.39 -2.00
CA MET A 5 -27.83 53.34 -1.34
C MET A 5 -27.14 51.97 -1.39
N ASN A 6 -26.39 51.67 -2.45
CA ASN A 6 -25.60 50.44 -2.54
C ASN A 6 -24.41 50.46 -1.58
N ASP A 7 -23.74 51.60 -1.44
CA ASP A 7 -22.64 51.78 -0.49
C ASP A 7 -23.11 51.65 0.96
N GLY A 8 -24.30 52.20 1.28
CA GLY A 8 -24.93 52.03 2.59
C GLY A 8 -25.26 50.55 2.92
N ARG A 9 -25.72 49.79 1.92
CA ARG A 9 -25.98 48.34 2.08
C ARG A 9 -24.71 47.51 2.23
N GLN A 10 -23.65 47.88 1.52
CA GLN A 10 -22.34 47.24 1.65
C GLN A 10 -21.75 47.50 3.04
N ALA A 11 -21.79 48.73 3.52
CA ALA A 11 -21.31 49.10 4.86
C ALA A 11 -22.08 48.38 5.98
N ASP A 12 -23.41 48.23 5.86
CA ASP A 12 -24.21 47.47 6.84
C ASP A 12 -23.86 45.97 6.81
N THR A 13 -23.64 45.41 5.62
CA THR A 13 -23.22 44.01 5.45
C THR A 13 -21.86 43.76 6.10
N GLU A 14 -20.89 44.65 5.91
CA GLU A 14 -19.58 44.55 6.53
C GLU A 14 -19.65 44.66 8.05
N ARG A 15 -20.43 45.60 8.61
CA ARG A 15 -20.65 45.69 10.06
C ARG A 15 -21.24 44.41 10.65
N ARG A 16 -22.18 43.77 9.95
CA ARG A 16 -22.75 42.47 10.34
C ARG A 16 -21.70 41.36 10.28
N ARG A 17 -20.85 41.32 9.25
CA ARG A 17 -19.75 40.36 9.13
C ARG A 17 -18.72 40.51 10.25
N THR A 18 -18.33 41.74 10.59
CA THR A 18 -17.40 42.01 11.69
C THR A 18 -17.96 41.54 13.03
N ARG A 19 -19.27 41.78 13.29
CA ARG A 19 -19.94 41.27 14.49
C ARG A 19 -19.96 39.74 14.57
N VAL A 20 -20.20 39.05 13.46
CA VAL A 20 -20.16 37.58 13.41
C VAL A 20 -18.75 37.06 13.72
N LYS A 21 -17.71 37.64 13.10
CA LYS A 21 -16.31 37.23 13.38
C LYS A 21 -15.93 37.45 14.85
N ALA A 22 -16.33 38.60 15.43
CA ALA A 22 -16.11 38.89 16.83
C ALA A 22 -16.84 37.88 17.74
N ALA A 23 -18.12 37.56 17.45
CA ALA A 23 -18.87 36.57 18.20
C ALA A 23 -18.25 35.17 18.15
N ILE A 24 -17.65 34.76 17.01
CA ILE A 24 -16.92 33.50 16.89
C ILE A 24 -15.67 33.52 17.79
N SER A 25 -14.91 34.62 17.83
CA SER A 25 -13.75 34.71 18.71
C SER A 25 -14.12 34.66 20.19
N THR A 26 -15.16 35.39 20.60
CA THR A 26 -15.64 35.39 21.99
C THR A 26 -16.16 34.02 22.39
N ALA A 27 -16.97 33.39 21.53
CA ALA A 27 -17.48 32.05 21.79
C ALA A 27 -16.37 31.00 21.97
N ARG A 28 -15.24 31.19 21.28
CA ARG A 28 -14.06 30.33 21.41
C ARG A 28 -13.26 30.59 22.68
N CYS A 29 -13.18 31.83 23.16
CA CYS A 29 -12.56 32.15 24.46
C CYS A 29 -13.41 31.64 25.63
N ASP A 30 -14.73 31.72 25.51
CA ASP A 30 -15.66 31.37 26.60
C ASP A 30 -16.03 29.87 26.61
N GLY A 31 -15.52 29.07 25.66
CA GLY A 31 -15.84 27.64 25.54
C GLY A 31 -17.30 27.33 25.19
N THR A 32 -18.05 28.33 24.70
CA THR A 32 -19.48 28.18 24.36
C THR A 32 -19.67 27.40 23.06
N PRO A 33 -20.85 26.76 22.84
CA PRO A 33 -21.08 25.95 21.66
C PRO A 33 -21.02 26.78 20.36
N LEU A 34 -20.03 26.48 19.52
CA LEU A 34 -19.76 27.08 18.19
C LEU A 34 -20.76 26.61 17.12
N THR A 35 -22.06 26.74 17.40
CA THR A 35 -23.14 26.42 16.45
C THR A 35 -23.62 27.66 15.71
N ALA A 36 -24.06 27.50 14.47
CA ALA A 36 -24.56 28.62 13.65
C ALA A 36 -25.72 29.39 14.34
N ALA A 37 -26.59 28.71 15.08
CA ALA A 37 -27.69 29.34 15.81
C ALA A 37 -27.21 30.15 17.04
N ALA A 38 -26.18 29.67 17.75
CA ALA A 38 -25.60 30.38 18.89
C ALA A 38 -24.87 31.65 18.43
N ILE A 39 -24.07 31.55 17.37
CA ILE A 39 -23.33 32.69 16.82
C ILE A 39 -24.25 33.72 16.17
N ALA A 40 -25.34 33.30 15.49
CA ALA A 40 -26.35 34.22 14.98
C ALA A 40 -26.97 35.09 16.10
N ARG A 41 -27.34 34.46 17.22
CA ARG A 41 -27.86 35.16 18.40
C ARG A 41 -26.82 36.09 19.02
N ALA A 42 -25.59 35.62 19.22
CA ALA A 42 -24.51 36.41 19.81
C ALA A 42 -24.13 37.64 18.95
N ALA A 43 -24.11 37.48 17.62
CA ALA A 43 -23.82 38.57 16.68
C ALA A 43 -25.01 39.51 16.43
N ARG A 44 -26.22 39.17 16.92
CA ARG A 44 -27.51 39.81 16.62
C ARG A 44 -27.79 39.90 15.12
N VAL A 45 -27.73 38.74 14.45
CA VAL A 45 -27.97 38.58 13.02
C VAL A 45 -28.90 37.38 12.77
N ASP A 46 -29.71 37.42 11.70
CA ASP A 46 -30.58 36.31 11.30
C ASP A 46 -29.78 35.09 10.83
N ARG A 47 -30.29 33.87 11.08
CA ARG A 47 -29.63 32.61 10.69
C ARG A 47 -29.45 32.49 9.18
N THR A 48 -30.37 33.04 8.40
CA THR A 48 -30.33 33.08 6.93
C THR A 48 -29.12 33.87 6.42
N PHE A 49 -28.67 34.89 7.15
CA PHE A 49 -27.49 35.67 6.78
C PHE A 49 -26.22 34.82 6.81
N LEU A 50 -26.07 33.93 7.82
CA LEU A 50 -24.94 33.02 7.89
C LEU A 50 -24.96 32.02 6.73
N TYR A 51 -26.11 31.45 6.39
CA TYR A 51 -26.22 30.53 5.26
C TYR A 51 -26.02 31.19 3.90
N ARG A 52 -26.36 32.47 3.77
CA ARG A 52 -26.09 33.25 2.55
C ARG A 52 -24.60 33.56 2.37
N HIS A 53 -23.83 33.59 3.46
CA HIS A 53 -22.41 33.91 3.47
C HIS A 53 -21.57 32.68 3.85
N ARG A 54 -21.28 31.85 2.84
CA ARG A 54 -20.53 30.59 2.98
C ARG A 54 -19.17 30.76 3.66
N ASP A 55 -18.50 31.89 3.42
CA ASP A 55 -17.22 32.24 4.04
C ASP A 55 -17.30 32.34 5.58
N LEU A 56 -18.42 32.84 6.11
CA LEU A 56 -18.63 32.91 7.57
C LEU A 56 -18.88 31.53 8.17
N LEU A 57 -19.55 30.64 7.45
CA LEU A 57 -19.75 29.25 7.86
C LEU A 57 -18.44 28.46 7.82
N GLU A 58 -17.61 28.68 6.81
CA GLU A 58 -16.27 28.08 6.74
C GLU A 58 -15.40 28.56 7.91
N THR A 59 -15.48 29.85 8.26
CA THR A 59 -14.80 30.41 9.44
C THR A 59 -15.30 29.77 10.74
N LEU A 60 -16.62 29.55 10.87
CA LEU A 60 -17.23 28.87 12.02
C LEU A 60 -16.76 27.42 12.13
N HIS A 61 -16.80 26.66 11.02
CA HIS A 61 -16.35 25.27 10.99
C HIS A 61 -14.86 25.15 11.28
N ALA A 62 -14.04 26.02 10.70
CA ALA A 62 -12.61 26.07 11.00
C ALA A 62 -12.36 26.37 12.49
N ALA A 63 -13.13 27.29 13.10
CA ALA A 63 -13.03 27.59 14.52
C ALA A 63 -13.51 26.44 15.42
N ALA A 64 -14.52 25.67 14.98
CA ALA A 64 -15.05 24.50 15.70
C ALA A 64 -14.11 23.28 15.63
N HIS A 65 -13.33 23.14 14.55
CA HIS A 65 -12.36 22.07 14.37
C HIS A 65 -10.95 22.43 14.84
N ALA A 66 -10.67 23.72 15.08
CA ALA A 66 -9.42 24.13 15.69
C ALA A 66 -9.37 23.61 17.14
N PRO A 67 -8.27 22.99 17.58
CA PRO A 67 -8.12 22.59 18.98
C PRO A 67 -8.28 23.81 19.86
N ALA A 68 -9.06 23.68 20.95
CA ALA A 68 -9.19 24.74 21.94
C ALA A 68 -7.78 25.18 22.34
N ALA A 69 -7.49 26.48 22.19
CA ALA A 69 -6.25 27.02 22.74
C ALA A 69 -6.28 26.69 24.22
N PRO A 70 -5.19 26.13 24.79
CA PRO A 70 -5.20 25.81 26.21
C PRO A 70 -5.44 27.12 26.96
N ASP A 71 -6.55 27.19 27.68
CA ASP A 71 -6.74 28.17 28.72
C ASP A 71 -5.47 28.16 29.58
N GLY A 72 -4.91 29.34 29.83
CA GLY A 72 -3.59 29.52 30.45
C GLY A 72 -3.47 29.04 31.91
N SER A 73 -4.19 27.99 32.30
CA SER A 73 -4.24 27.43 33.65
C SER A 73 -4.26 25.90 33.69
N GLY A 74 -3.76 25.23 32.66
CA GLY A 74 -3.40 23.81 32.73
C GLY A 74 -1.89 23.68 32.60
N LEU A 75 -1.18 23.52 33.73
CA LEU A 75 0.25 23.19 33.87
C LEU A 75 1.07 23.47 32.61
N VAL A 76 1.77 24.61 32.54
CA VAL A 76 2.63 25.00 31.41
C VAL A 76 3.61 23.87 31.09
N VAL A 77 3.21 22.96 30.20
CA VAL A 77 4.05 21.88 29.72
C VAL A 77 5.17 22.54 28.95
N SER A 78 6.38 22.43 29.47
CA SER A 78 7.53 23.08 28.86
C SER A 78 7.72 22.55 27.43
N ARG A 79 8.22 23.40 26.53
CA ARG A 79 8.60 22.99 25.17
C ARG A 79 9.51 21.76 25.17
N ALA A 80 10.37 21.63 26.18
CA ALA A 80 11.23 20.48 26.36
C ALA A 80 10.45 19.18 26.62
N SER A 81 9.38 19.23 27.41
CA SER A 81 8.51 18.06 27.64
C SER A 81 7.80 17.63 26.36
N LEU A 82 7.25 18.57 25.59
CA LEU A 82 6.60 18.25 24.31
C LEU A 82 7.59 17.65 23.30
N GLN A 83 8.83 18.14 23.27
CA GLN A 83 9.87 17.59 22.41
C GLN A 83 10.28 16.18 22.84
N ALA A 84 10.35 15.92 24.16
CA ALA A 84 10.61 14.58 24.69
C ALA A 84 9.46 13.62 24.36
N ASP A 85 8.20 14.06 24.46
CA ASP A 85 7.04 13.26 24.12
C ASP A 85 6.98 12.93 22.63
N LEU A 86 7.31 13.90 21.76
CA LEU A 86 7.42 13.67 20.31
C LEU A 86 8.51 12.66 19.99
N ALA A 87 9.70 12.80 20.58
CA ALA A 87 10.79 11.84 20.40
C ALA A 87 10.40 10.43 20.86
N ASN A 88 9.72 10.33 22.01
CA ASN A 88 9.25 9.05 22.53
C ASN A 88 8.16 8.43 21.63
N ALA A 89 7.23 9.23 21.12
CA ALA A 89 6.21 8.78 20.18
C ALA A 89 6.82 8.29 18.85
N ALA A 90 7.81 9.02 18.31
CA ALA A 90 8.54 8.61 17.11
C ALA A 90 9.29 7.28 17.33
N ALA A 91 9.96 7.13 18.49
CA ALA A 91 10.65 5.89 18.84
C ALA A 91 9.68 4.71 19.00
N ARG A 92 8.50 4.92 19.60
CA ARG A 92 7.44 3.89 19.66
C ARG A 92 6.96 3.51 18.26
N SER A 93 6.70 4.49 17.40
CA SER A 93 6.27 4.25 16.01
C SER A 93 7.30 3.41 15.25
N ALA A 94 8.59 3.72 15.38
CA ALA A 94 9.67 2.97 14.74
C ALA A 94 9.71 1.51 15.24
N ARG A 95 9.57 1.28 16.55
CA ARG A 95 9.51 -0.08 17.12
C ARG A 95 8.30 -0.88 16.62
N LEU A 96 7.13 -0.24 16.52
CA LEU A 96 5.94 -0.88 15.99
C LEU A 96 6.08 -1.24 14.51
N ALA A 97 6.64 -0.34 13.70
CA ALA A 97 6.90 -0.60 12.28
C ALA A 97 7.86 -1.79 12.09
N ALA A 98 8.95 -1.85 12.86
CA ALA A 98 9.87 -2.98 12.82
C ALA A 98 9.19 -4.30 13.23
N ARG A 99 8.30 -4.27 14.22
CA ARG A 99 7.52 -5.44 14.64
C ARG A 99 6.56 -5.92 13.55
N VAL A 100 5.89 -4.99 12.86
CA VAL A 100 5.00 -5.31 11.74
C VAL A 100 5.79 -5.99 10.63
N GLN A 101 6.92 -5.44 10.21
CA GLN A 101 7.78 -6.04 9.18
C GLN A 101 8.23 -7.46 9.57
N GLN A 102 8.64 -7.65 10.84
CA GLN A 102 9.03 -8.98 11.33
C GLN A 102 7.86 -9.98 11.30
N LEU A 103 6.64 -9.54 11.61
CA LEU A 103 5.45 -10.39 11.56
C LEU A 103 5.05 -10.72 10.13
N GLU A 104 5.14 -9.75 9.21
CA GLU A 104 4.89 -9.96 7.78
C GLU A 104 5.87 -10.96 7.17
N GLU A 105 7.16 -10.86 7.51
CA GLU A 105 8.18 -11.80 7.05
C GLU A 105 7.91 -13.22 7.58
N ARG A 106 7.58 -13.34 8.87
CA ARG A 106 7.22 -14.63 9.48
C ARG A 106 5.95 -15.22 8.88
N LEU A 107 4.95 -14.38 8.61
CA LEU A 107 3.70 -14.81 7.97
C LEU A 107 3.96 -15.27 6.54
N SER A 108 4.76 -14.53 5.78
CA SER A 108 5.14 -14.89 4.42
C SER A 108 5.88 -16.23 4.39
N LYS A 109 6.77 -16.48 5.34
CA LYS A 109 7.44 -17.77 5.48
C LYS A 109 6.47 -18.90 5.82
N ALA A 110 5.60 -18.69 6.81
CA ALA A 110 4.64 -19.71 7.23
C ALA A 110 3.63 -20.05 6.12
N LEU A 111 3.15 -19.04 5.38
CA LEU A 111 2.29 -19.23 4.22
C LEU A 111 3.04 -19.86 3.06
N GLY A 112 4.29 -19.47 2.82
CA GLY A 112 5.17 -20.13 1.85
C GLY A 112 5.32 -21.63 2.13
N ASP A 113 5.59 -21.98 3.40
CA ASP A 113 5.72 -23.38 3.84
C ASP A 113 4.40 -24.16 3.73
N GLU A 114 3.25 -23.52 3.97
CA GLU A 114 1.93 -24.15 3.84
C GLU A 114 1.49 -24.30 2.38
N ILE A 115 1.72 -23.29 1.54
CA ILE A 115 1.48 -23.35 0.09
C ILE A 115 2.37 -24.41 -0.52
N TRP A 116 3.64 -24.52 -0.11
CA TRP A 116 4.55 -25.55 -0.57
C TRP A 116 4.05 -26.96 -0.22
N ARG A 117 3.59 -27.17 1.02
CA ARG A 117 2.98 -28.43 1.46
C ARG A 117 1.68 -28.77 0.72
N THR A 118 0.84 -27.77 0.44
CA THR A 118 -0.49 -27.98 -0.18
C THR A 118 -0.42 -28.09 -1.70
N SER A 119 0.56 -27.45 -2.35
CA SER A 119 0.71 -27.45 -3.81
C SER A 119 1.23 -28.76 -4.38
N GLY A 120 1.58 -29.74 -3.53
CA GLY A 120 2.04 -31.07 -3.97
C GLY A 120 3.43 -31.08 -4.62
N LEU A 121 4.11 -29.93 -4.67
CA LEU A 121 5.54 -29.85 -4.94
C LEU A 121 6.22 -30.28 -3.64
N GLY A 122 6.66 -31.53 -3.56
CA GLY A 122 7.27 -32.07 -2.35
C GLY A 122 8.42 -31.21 -1.81
N ALA A 123 8.83 -31.47 -0.57
CA ALA A 123 9.93 -30.77 0.11
C ALA A 123 11.17 -30.60 -0.80
N PRO A 124 12.11 -29.68 -0.52
CA PRO A 124 13.32 -29.49 -1.33
C PRO A 124 14.10 -30.79 -1.67
N ALA A 125 13.97 -31.83 -0.82
CA ALA A 125 14.49 -33.18 -1.10
C ALA A 125 13.86 -33.85 -2.34
N ASP A 126 12.58 -33.61 -2.62
CA ASP A 126 11.85 -34.15 -3.76
C ASP A 126 12.26 -33.48 -5.07
N VAL A 127 12.54 -32.17 -5.04
CA VAL A 127 13.11 -31.45 -6.20
C VAL A 127 14.53 -31.93 -6.50
N ALA A 128 15.35 -32.15 -5.47
CA ALA A 128 16.69 -32.72 -5.64
C ALA A 128 16.65 -34.16 -6.19
N ALA A 129 15.72 -34.99 -5.68
CA ALA A 129 15.49 -36.33 -6.19
C ALA A 129 15.00 -36.33 -7.64
N LEU A 130 14.11 -35.40 -7.98
CA LEU A 130 13.60 -35.23 -9.34
C LEU A 130 14.72 -34.80 -10.29
N ASN A 131 15.57 -33.84 -9.90
CA ASN A 131 16.73 -33.44 -10.70
C ASN A 131 17.72 -34.59 -10.89
N SER A 132 18.02 -35.35 -9.83
CA SER A 132 18.85 -36.55 -9.93
C SER A 132 18.25 -37.58 -10.89
N ARG A 133 16.92 -37.76 -10.86
CA ARG A 133 16.23 -38.66 -11.77
C ARG A 133 16.26 -38.16 -13.22
N VAL A 134 16.11 -36.85 -13.45
CA VAL A 134 16.25 -36.22 -14.77
C VAL A 134 17.64 -36.49 -15.32
N THR A 135 18.70 -36.19 -14.56
CA THR A 135 20.09 -36.44 -14.98
C THR A 135 20.33 -37.93 -15.29
N GLN A 136 19.79 -38.84 -14.48
CA GLN A 136 19.91 -40.27 -14.73
C GLN A 136 19.20 -40.71 -16.03
N LEU A 137 18.02 -40.14 -16.30
CA LEU A 137 17.27 -40.42 -17.53
C LEU A 137 17.97 -39.85 -18.77
N GLU A 138 18.54 -38.65 -18.68
CA GLU A 138 19.34 -38.04 -19.74
C GLU A 138 20.56 -38.90 -20.07
N GLN A 139 21.30 -39.35 -19.06
CA GLN A 139 22.44 -40.24 -19.23
C GLN A 139 22.03 -41.55 -19.93
N ARG A 140 20.90 -42.15 -19.50
CA ARG A 140 20.38 -43.38 -20.10
C ARG A 140 19.95 -43.17 -21.55
N ASN A 141 19.39 -42.01 -21.89
CA ASN A 141 19.06 -41.68 -23.28
C ASN A 141 20.31 -41.59 -24.16
N VAL A 142 21.38 -40.98 -23.67
CA VAL A 142 22.66 -40.90 -24.39
C VAL A 142 23.24 -42.31 -24.62
N GLU A 143 23.23 -43.15 -23.58
CA GLU A 143 23.71 -44.54 -23.69
C GLU A 143 22.90 -45.36 -24.69
N LEU A 144 21.57 -45.25 -24.65
CA LEU A 144 20.68 -45.94 -25.58
C LEU A 144 20.87 -45.44 -27.02
N ALA A 145 21.03 -44.14 -27.23
CA ALA A 145 21.31 -43.57 -28.55
C ALA A 145 22.62 -44.13 -29.12
N ARG A 146 23.69 -44.18 -28.31
CA ARG A 146 24.97 -44.76 -28.72
C ARG A 146 24.85 -46.24 -29.06
N ALA A 147 24.12 -47.01 -28.26
CA ALA A 147 23.89 -48.42 -28.53
C ALA A 147 23.12 -48.66 -29.83
N LEU A 148 22.15 -47.78 -30.15
CA LEU A 148 21.43 -47.84 -31.42
C LEU A 148 22.35 -47.53 -32.61
N GLU A 149 23.20 -46.52 -32.50
CA GLU A 149 24.19 -46.20 -33.55
C GLU A 149 25.14 -47.36 -33.82
N GLU A 150 25.66 -48.00 -32.77
CA GLU A 150 26.56 -49.16 -32.89
C GLU A 150 25.86 -50.34 -33.60
N ARG A 151 24.63 -50.66 -33.19
CA ARG A 151 23.84 -51.72 -33.83
C ARG A 151 23.50 -51.41 -35.29
N GLN A 152 23.24 -50.15 -35.61
CA GLN A 152 22.99 -49.73 -36.98
C GLN A 152 24.23 -49.92 -37.84
N ALA A 153 25.41 -49.54 -37.33
CA ALA A 153 26.68 -49.77 -38.02
C ALA A 153 26.98 -51.26 -38.23
N GLU A 154 26.74 -52.11 -37.22
CA GLU A 154 26.89 -53.56 -37.34
C GLU A 154 25.95 -54.14 -38.41
N LEU A 155 24.68 -53.73 -38.43
CA LEU A 155 23.70 -54.17 -39.42
C LEU A 155 24.09 -53.77 -40.84
N ASP A 156 24.57 -52.54 -41.02
CA ASP A 156 24.99 -52.06 -42.33
C ASP A 156 26.25 -52.77 -42.82
N ALA A 157 27.20 -53.08 -41.93
CA ALA A 157 28.34 -53.94 -42.25
C ALA A 157 27.93 -55.38 -42.61
N ALA A 158 26.98 -55.97 -41.88
CA ALA A 158 26.48 -57.30 -42.21
C ALA A 158 25.77 -57.31 -43.57
N ARG A 159 25.01 -56.25 -43.88
CA ARG A 159 24.33 -56.09 -45.17
C ARG A 159 25.31 -55.89 -46.33
N THR A 160 26.40 -55.14 -46.14
CA THR A 160 27.42 -54.99 -47.19
C THR A 160 28.10 -56.32 -47.48
N VAL A 161 28.53 -57.04 -46.44
CA VAL A 161 29.13 -58.38 -46.59
C VAL A 161 28.19 -59.35 -47.30
N ASN A 162 26.90 -59.34 -46.96
CA ASN A 162 25.91 -60.20 -47.61
C ASN A 162 25.75 -59.87 -49.11
N ARG A 163 25.71 -58.57 -49.45
CA ARG A 163 25.68 -58.14 -50.86
C ARG A 163 26.93 -58.57 -51.62
N ASP A 164 28.11 -58.45 -51.03
CA ASP A 164 29.37 -58.83 -51.66
C ASP A 164 29.49 -60.35 -51.83
N LEU A 165 29.06 -61.14 -50.85
CA LEU A 165 28.94 -62.60 -50.97
C LEU A 165 27.99 -63.00 -52.11
N THR A 166 26.82 -62.36 -52.18
CA THR A 166 25.84 -62.60 -53.26
C THR A 166 26.44 -62.29 -54.63
N ARG A 167 27.19 -61.18 -54.76
CA ARG A 167 27.91 -60.85 -56.00
C ARG A 167 28.95 -61.92 -56.35
N ALA A 168 29.77 -62.35 -55.39
CA ALA A 168 30.79 -63.37 -55.62
C ALA A 168 30.20 -64.70 -56.09
N LEU A 169 29.11 -65.15 -55.47
CA LEU A 169 28.39 -66.37 -55.88
C LEU A 169 27.82 -66.26 -57.31
N ASN A 170 27.23 -65.11 -57.67
CA ASN A 170 26.70 -64.88 -59.01
C ASN A 170 27.79 -64.78 -60.09
N HIS A 171 29.05 -64.52 -59.72
CA HIS A 171 30.19 -64.51 -60.65
C HIS A 171 30.88 -65.88 -60.78
N HIS A 172 30.59 -66.85 -59.89
CA HIS A 172 31.20 -68.18 -59.86
C HIS A 172 30.23 -69.29 -60.29
N GLY A 173 29.01 -68.94 -60.71
CA GLY A 173 28.06 -69.82 -61.40
C GLY A 173 27.93 -69.44 -62.87
#